data_AF-A0A974BEN1-F1
#
_entry.id   AF-A0A974BEN1-F1
#
_cell.length_a   1.000
_cell.length_b   1.000
_cell.length_c   1.000
_cell.angle_alpha   90.00
_cell.angle_beta   90.00
_cell.angle_gamma   90.00
#
_symmetry.space_group_name_H-M   'P 1'
#
loop_
_entity.id
_entity.type
_entity.pdbx_description
1 polymer ?
#
loop_
_entity_poly.entity_id
_entity_poly.type
_entity_poly.pdbx_seq_one_letter_code
_entity_poly.pdbx_strand_id
1 'polypeptide(L)' 'PRCGDPLGGSPSLTQSRHSQHLRGCATALARYGQERQRDLALAAEQLRLARRELGRITGHVGTEDVLDIIFRDFCVGK' A
#
# COMPACT_ATOMS: atom_id res chain seq x y z
N PRO A 1 31.94 10.16 -9.45
CA PRO A 1 31.60 8.98 -8.63
C PRO A 1 31.41 9.35 -7.16
N ARG A 2 30.15 9.29 -6.68
CA ARG A 2 29.73 8.77 -5.36
C ARG A 2 28.23 9.07 -5.25
N CYS A 3 27.44 8.08 -5.65
CA CYS A 3 26.03 8.01 -5.34
C CYS A 3 25.90 8.09 -3.81
N GLY A 4 25.12 9.07 -3.32
CA GLY A 4 24.95 9.32 -1.90
C GLY A 4 24.45 8.06 -1.21
N ASP A 5 25.13 7.69 -0.14
CA ASP A 5 24.76 6.57 0.71
C ASP A 5 23.37 6.84 1.30
N PRO A 6 22.33 6.04 0.98
CA PRO A 6 20.96 6.31 1.43
C PRO A 6 20.79 6.20 2.95
N LEU A 7 21.83 5.75 3.67
CA LEU A 7 21.89 5.60 5.12
C LEU A 7 22.77 6.65 5.82
N GLY A 8 23.58 7.42 5.08
CA GLY A 8 24.61 8.31 5.64
C GLY A 8 24.40 9.82 5.43
N GLY A 9 23.39 10.22 4.65
CA GLY A 9 23.09 11.63 4.35
C GLY A 9 21.62 12.00 4.61
N SER A 10 21.36 13.30 4.78
CA SER A 10 20.00 13.85 4.93
C SER A 10 19.11 13.31 3.81
N PRO A 11 17.94 12.71 4.12
CA PRO A 11 17.16 12.03 3.12
C PRO A 11 16.72 13.01 2.03
N SER A 12 16.93 12.64 0.77
CA SER A 12 16.45 13.45 -0.36
C SER A 12 14.93 13.65 -0.26
N LEU A 13 14.40 14.73 -0.84
CA LEU A 13 12.95 15.00 -0.86
C LEU A 13 12.15 13.79 -1.40
N THR A 14 12.69 13.09 -2.41
CA THR A 14 12.10 11.87 -2.97
C THR A 14 12.10 10.70 -1.97
N GLN A 15 13.18 10.49 -1.23
CA GLN A 15 13.26 9.44 -0.20
C GLN A 15 12.30 9.72 0.97
N SER A 16 12.19 10.99 1.39
CA SER A 16 11.25 11.41 2.43
C SER A 16 9.80 11.18 2.01
N ARG A 17 9.44 11.52 0.76
CA ARG A 17 8.11 11.26 0.19
C ARG A 17 7.81 9.76 0.09
N HIS A 18 8.75 8.95 -0.40
CA HIS A 18 8.56 7.50 -0.49
C HIS A 18 8.41 6.87 0.90
N SER A 19 9.21 7.28 1.87
CA SER A 19 9.10 6.83 3.26
C SER A 19 7.73 7.15 3.86
N GLN A 20 7.18 8.35 3.58
CA GLN A 20 5.83 8.71 4.01
C GLN A 20 4.76 7.78 3.42
N HIS A 21 4.82 7.49 2.12
CA HIS A 21 3.88 6.57 1.48
C HIS A 21 4.03 5.13 1.99
N LEU A 22 5.26 4.66 2.22
CA LEU A 22 5.50 3.33 2.82
C LEU A 22 4.90 3.24 4.23
N ARG A 23 5.04 4.28 5.05
CA ARG A 23 4.40 4.34 6.39
C ARG A 23 2.88 4.31 6.29
N GLY A 24 2.30 5.04 5.32
CA GLY A 24 0.86 5.01 5.06
C GLY A 24 0.39 3.61 4.67
N CYS A 25 1.12 2.94 3.77
CA CYS A 25 0.84 1.56 3.37
C CYS A 25 0.89 0.59 4.57
N ALA A 26 1.95 0.64 5.36
CA ALA A 26 2.11 -0.20 6.55
C ALA A 26 0.97 0.02 7.57
N THR A 27 0.57 1.27 7.78
CA THR A 27 -0.54 1.63 8.67
C THR A 27 -1.86 1.03 8.19
N ALA A 28 -2.15 1.12 6.89
CA ALA A 28 -3.36 0.54 6.31
C ALA A 28 -3.35 -1.00 6.42
N LEU A 29 -2.21 -1.65 6.17
CA LEU A 29 -2.08 -3.11 6.35
C LEU A 29 -2.25 -3.56 7.81
N ALA A 30 -1.74 -2.78 8.77
CA ALA A 30 -1.97 -3.05 10.19
C ALA A 30 -3.46 -3.00 10.53
N ARG A 31 -4.17 -1.97 10.03
CA ARG A 31 -5.63 -1.84 10.19
C ARG A 31 -6.39 -2.96 9.50
N TYR A 32 -6.00 -3.37 8.29
CA TYR A 32 -6.57 -4.54 7.62
C TYR A 32 -6.55 -5.77 8.52
N GLY A 33 -5.43 -6.04 9.20
CA GLY A 33 -5.33 -7.16 10.14
C GLY A 33 -6.32 -7.07 11.30
N GLN A 34 -6.67 -5.87 11.77
CA GLN A 34 -7.66 -5.64 12.82
C GLN A 34 -9.11 -5.80 12.29
N GLU A 35 -9.39 -5.29 11.09
CA GLU A 35 -10.74 -5.30 10.52
C GLU A 35 -11.11 -6.65 9.89
N ARG A 36 -10.13 -7.47 9.48
CA ARG A 36 -10.35 -8.75 8.79
C ARG A 36 -11.29 -9.70 9.53
N GLN A 37 -11.31 -9.67 10.86
CA GLN A 37 -12.19 -10.53 11.67
C GLN A 37 -13.53 -9.87 12.02
N ARG A 38 -13.69 -8.57 11.77
CA ARG A 38 -14.88 -7.78 12.13
C ARG A 38 -15.78 -7.52 10.93
N ASP A 39 -15.19 -7.01 9.85
CA ASP A 39 -15.93 -6.58 8.66
C ASP A 39 -15.01 -6.67 7.43
N LEU A 40 -15.40 -7.54 6.50
CA LEU A 40 -14.65 -7.76 5.25
C LEU A 40 -14.69 -6.53 4.33
N ALA A 41 -15.74 -5.72 4.35
CA ALA A 41 -15.81 -4.50 3.57
C ALA A 41 -14.84 -3.44 4.09
N LEU A 42 -14.76 -3.27 5.42
CA LEU A 42 -13.77 -2.38 6.04
C LEU A 42 -12.34 -2.88 5.79
N ALA A 43 -12.11 -4.19 5.88
CA ALA A 43 -10.83 -4.79 5.57
C ALA A 43 -10.43 -4.54 4.09
N ALA A 44 -11.35 -4.72 3.14
CA ALA A 44 -11.11 -4.46 1.73
C ALA A 44 -10.75 -2.98 1.47
N GLU A 45 -11.40 -2.04 2.16
CA GLU A 45 -11.05 -0.62 2.06
C GLU A 45 -9.63 -0.33 2.57
N GLN A 46 -9.20 -0.99 3.65
CA GLN A 46 -7.81 -0.87 4.12
C GLN A 46 -6.79 -1.39 3.09
N LEU A 47 -7.09 -2.48 2.39
CA LEU A 47 -6.24 -2.97 1.28
C LEU A 47 -6.20 -1.97 0.12
N ARG A 48 -7.34 -1.36 -0.22
CA ARG A 48 -7.43 -0.34 -1.27
C ARG A 48 -6.58 0.89 -0.92
N LEU A 49 -6.58 1.31 0.34
CA LEU A 49 -5.73 2.38 0.86
C LEU A 49 -4.23 2.01 0.81
N ALA A 50 -3.86 0.80 1.24
CA ALA A 50 -2.49 0.31 1.17
C ALA A 50 -1.94 0.33 -0.25
N ARG A 51 -2.71 -0.21 -1.22
CA ARG A 51 -2.33 -0.18 -2.64
C ARG A 51 -2.17 1.24 -3.16
N ARG A 52 -3.06 2.15 -2.81
CA ARG A 52 -2.98 3.56 -3.26
C ARG A 52 -1.68 4.21 -2.81
N GLU A 53 -1.24 3.97 -1.58
CA GLU A 53 0.06 4.49 -1.11
C GLU A 53 1.24 3.87 -1.88
N LEU A 54 1.20 2.57 -2.19
CA LEU A 54 2.22 1.93 -3.05
C LEU A 54 2.23 2.50 -4.48
N GLY A 55 1.05 2.80 -5.05
CA GLY A 55 0.93 3.41 -6.38
C GLY A 55 1.58 4.80 -6.46
N ARG A 56 1.57 5.57 -5.36
CA ARG A 56 2.24 6.89 -5.29
C ARG A 56 3.77 6.79 -5.28
N ILE A 57 4.32 5.63 -4.94
CA ILE A 57 5.77 5.36 -4.96
C ILE A 57 6.19 4.89 -6.35
N THR A 58 5.45 3.94 -6.92
CA THR A 58 5.78 3.29 -8.20
C THR A 58 5.36 4.10 -9.42
N GLY A 59 4.53 5.14 -9.25
CA GLY A 59 3.92 5.88 -10.35
C GLY A 59 2.81 5.09 -11.06
N HIS A 60 2.49 3.88 -10.57
CA HIS A 60 1.46 3.02 -11.12
C HIS A 60 0.15 3.23 -10.34
N VAL A 61 -0.74 4.06 -10.88
CA VAL A 61 -2.10 4.25 -10.36
C VAL A 61 -3.09 3.55 -11.31
N GLY A 62 -2.83 2.28 -11.61
CA GLY A 62 -3.69 1.45 -12.44
C GLY A 62 -4.93 1.03 -11.66
N THR A 63 -6.11 1.39 -12.14
CA THR A 63 -7.40 0.99 -11.57
C THR A 63 -7.70 -0.51 -11.73
N GLU A 64 -6.89 -1.25 -12.49
CA GLU A 64 -7.16 -2.64 -12.85
C GLU A 64 -6.77 -3.70 -11.78
N ASP A 65 -5.69 -3.54 -11.01
CA ASP A 65 -5.21 -4.64 -10.14
C ASP A 65 -6.05 -4.91 -8.87
N VAL A 66 -6.86 -3.93 -8.43
CA VAL A 66 -7.70 -4.11 -7.22
C VAL A 66 -8.89 -5.01 -7.49
N LEU A 67 -9.44 -4.96 -8.69
CA LEU A 67 -10.58 -5.79 -9.02
C LEU A 67 -10.15 -7.26 -9.07
N ASP A 68 -8.99 -7.60 -9.64
CA ASP A 68 -8.54 -8.99 -9.71
C ASP A 68 -8.26 -9.61 -8.33
N ILE A 69 -7.75 -8.85 -7.37
CA ILE A 69 -7.51 -9.36 -6.01
C ILE A 69 -8.82 -9.44 -5.20
N ILE A 70 -9.69 -8.44 -5.33
CA ILE A 70 -11.03 -8.47 -4.69
C ILE A 70 -11.85 -9.64 -5.28
N PHE A 71 -11.87 -9.82 -6.60
CA PHE A 71 -12.64 -10.88 -7.26
C PHE A 71 -12.05 -12.28 -7.10
N ARG A 72 -10.73 -12.41 -6.85
CA ARG A 72 -10.12 -13.70 -6.52
C ARG A 72 -10.60 -14.26 -5.17
N ASP A 73 -10.85 -13.38 -4.20
CA ASP A 73 -11.41 -13.78 -2.89
C ASP A 73 -12.95 -13.78 -2.88
N PHE A 74 -13.60 -13.10 -3.85
CA PHE A 74 -15.04 -13.23 -4.14
C PHE A 74 -15.41 -14.49 -4.95
N CYS A 75 -14.58 -15.55 -4.91
CA CYS A 75 -15.09 -16.92 -5.04
C CYS A 75 -15.90 -17.30 -3.78
N VAL A 76 -16.93 -16.50 -3.48
CA VAL A 76 -18.03 -16.88 -2.62
C VAL A 76 -19.02 -17.63 -3.51
N GLY A 77 -18.95 -18.95 -3.47
CA GLY A 77 -20.01 -19.83 -3.99
C GLY A 77 -19.84 -20.26 -5.44
N LYS A 78 -19.11 -21.37 -5.62
CA LYS A 78 -19.66 -22.49 -6.37
C LYS A 78 -20.01 -23.60 -5.39
#